data_AF-A0A2S8PTL3-F1
#
_entry.id   AF-A0A2S8PTL3-F1
#
_cell.length_a   1.000
_cell.length_b   1.000
_cell.length_c   1.000
_cell.angle_alpha   90.00
_cell.angle_beta   90.00
_cell.angle_gamma   90.00
#
_symmetry.space_group_name_H-M   'P 1'
#
loop_
_entity.id
_entity.type
_entity.pdbx_description
1 polymer ?
#
loop_
_entity_poly.entity_id
_entity_poly.type
_entity_poly.pdbx_seq_one_letter_code
_entity_poly.pdbx_strand_id
1 'polypeptide(L)'
;FYTWYKGKAYAARYPQVGMAEKTNILFFKVYGLDENNNLVGRGFIPNVSSYSFAFLSSGNDKALAVAFMVKFLLNGKEAVSKVDYKRREPLIWWSKDKKPADLDAQIPLILAELDRLGPPDEDLSE
;
A
#
# COMPACT_ATOMS: atom_id res chain seq x y z
N PHE A 1 -1.80 1.24 8.33
CA PHE A 1 -1.15 1.54 7.04
C PHE A 1 -2.03 2.51 6.27
N TYR A 2 -1.46 3.50 5.61
CA TYR A 2 -2.22 4.38 4.72
C TYR A 2 -1.38 4.78 3.50
N THR A 3 -2.07 5.12 2.42
CA THR A 3 -1.51 5.60 1.16
C THR A 3 -2.52 6.52 0.48
N TRP A 4 -2.19 7.06 -0.68
CA TRP A 4 -3.09 7.89 -1.47
C TRP A 4 -2.83 7.70 -2.96
N TYR A 5 -3.86 7.98 -3.76
CA TYR A 5 -3.74 8.00 -5.21
C TYR A 5 -4.80 8.88 -5.84
N LYS A 6 -4.42 9.61 -6.90
CA LYS A 6 -5.29 10.58 -7.59
C LYS A 6 -6.07 11.47 -6.60
N GLY A 7 -5.42 11.90 -5.51
CA GLY A 7 -6.04 12.77 -4.52
C GLY A 7 -7.07 12.11 -3.58
N LYS A 8 -7.15 10.78 -3.50
CA LYS A 8 -7.99 10.05 -2.53
C LYS A 8 -7.14 9.24 -1.55
N ALA A 9 -7.54 9.19 -0.28
CA ALA A 9 -6.86 8.42 0.75
C ALA A 9 -7.30 6.95 0.73
N TYR A 10 -6.39 6.07 1.14
CA TYR A 10 -6.67 4.67 1.39
C TYR A 10 -5.99 4.24 2.67
N ALA A 11 -6.67 3.47 3.51
CA ALA A 11 -6.18 3.05 4.81
C ALA A 11 -6.65 1.63 5.16
N ALA A 12 -5.88 1.00 6.05
CA ALA A 12 -6.23 -0.25 6.70
C ALA A 12 -5.45 -0.36 8.02
N ARG A 13 -6.03 -0.93 9.08
CA ARG A 13 -5.25 -1.32 10.25
C ARG A 13 -4.34 -2.49 9.89
N TYR A 14 -3.27 -2.69 10.64
CA TYR A 14 -2.31 -3.75 10.35
C TYR A 14 -2.95 -5.15 10.17
N PRO A 15 -3.91 -5.59 11.03
CA PRO A 15 -4.59 -6.88 10.83
C PRO A 15 -5.52 -6.93 9.62
N GLN A 16 -5.90 -5.78 9.07
CA GLN A 16 -6.80 -5.64 7.92
C GLN A 16 -6.04 -5.44 6.60
N VAL A 17 -4.72 -5.24 6.63
CA VAL A 17 -3.93 -5.13 5.40
C VAL A 17 -3.84 -6.51 4.77
N GLY A 18 -4.58 -6.70 3.67
CA GLY A 18 -4.41 -7.88 2.84
C GLY A 18 -3.11 -7.82 2.06
N MET A 19 -2.55 -8.99 1.75
CA MET A 19 -1.42 -9.12 0.83
C MET A 19 -1.85 -9.97 -0.35
N ALA A 20 -1.52 -9.54 -1.56
CA ALA A 20 -1.73 -10.31 -2.77
C ALA A 20 -0.47 -10.26 -3.62
N GLU A 21 -0.32 -11.25 -4.50
CA GLU A 21 0.73 -11.22 -5.52
C GLU A 21 0.15 -11.51 -6.90
N LYS A 22 0.72 -10.84 -7.91
CA LYS A 22 0.49 -11.16 -9.32
C LYS A 22 1.84 -11.13 -10.03
N THR A 23 2.25 -12.27 -10.58
CA THR A 23 3.57 -12.45 -11.20
C THR A 23 4.70 -12.11 -10.20
N ASN A 24 5.44 -11.02 -10.43
CA ASN A 24 6.56 -10.56 -9.61
C ASN A 24 6.22 -9.31 -8.78
N ILE A 25 4.93 -9.01 -8.63
CA ILE A 25 4.47 -7.77 -8.01
C ILE A 25 3.73 -8.11 -6.72
N LEU A 26 4.18 -7.47 -5.65
CA LEU A 26 3.53 -7.48 -4.35
C LEU A 26 2.48 -6.38 -4.29
N PHE A 27 1.30 -6.70 -3.78
CA PHE A 27 0.22 -5.75 -3.54
C PHE A 27 -0.16 -5.75 -2.07
N PHE A 28 -0.38 -4.56 -1.51
CA PHE A 28 -1.09 -4.39 -0.25
C PHE A 28 -2.51 -3.95 -0.52
N LYS A 29 -3.48 -4.74 -0.05
CA LYS A 29 -4.89 -4.39 -0.12
C LYS A 29 -5.18 -3.32 0.94
N VAL A 30 -5.68 -2.18 0.46
CA VAL A 30 -6.06 -1.02 1.26
C VAL A 30 -7.46 -0.57 0.84
N TYR A 31 -8.12 0.17 1.71
CA TYR A 31 -9.53 0.53 1.52
C TYR A 31 -9.69 2.03 1.47
N GLY A 32 -10.64 2.51 0.68
CA GLY A 32 -11.02 3.92 0.61
C GLY A 32 -12.54 4.05 0.58
N LEU A 33 -13.02 5.29 0.51
CA LEU A 33 -14.43 5.59 0.26
C LEU A 33 -14.59 6.12 -1.17
N ASP A 34 -15.58 5.58 -1.89
CA ASP A 34 -15.99 6.13 -3.17
C ASP A 34 -16.84 7.42 -3.00
N GLU A 35 -17.37 7.95 -4.09
CA GLU A 35 -18.15 9.20 -4.07
C GLU A 35 -19.51 9.05 -3.38
N ASN A 36 -19.98 7.81 -3.19
CA ASN A 36 -21.20 7.47 -2.51
C ASN A 36 -20.95 7.02 -1.05
N ASN A 37 -19.72 7.16 -0.55
CA ASN A 37 -19.25 6.65 0.74
C ASN A 37 -19.30 5.13 0.89
N ASN A 38 -19.27 4.38 -0.22
CA ASN A 38 -19.09 2.94 -0.14
C ASN A 38 -17.62 2.60 0.09
N LEU A 39 -17.38 1.57 0.89
CA LEU A 39 -16.06 1.02 1.12
C LEU A 39 -15.57 0.30 -0.14
N VAL A 40 -14.44 0.72 -0.69
CA VAL A 40 -13.84 0.14 -1.90
C VAL A 40 -12.43 -0.36 -1.65
N GLY A 41 -12.13 -1.55 -2.19
CA GLY A 41 -10.81 -2.17 -2.12
C GLY A 41 -9.86 -1.66 -3.19
N ARG A 42 -8.57 -1.68 -2.88
CA ARG A 42 -7.51 -1.33 -3.83
C ARG A 42 -6.18 -1.99 -3.52
N GLY A 43 -5.49 -2.47 -4.56
CA GLY A 43 -4.08 -2.83 -4.50
C GLY A 43 -3.14 -1.63 -4.54
N PHE A 44 -2.32 -1.48 -3.50
CA PHE A 44 -1.17 -0.58 -3.46
C PHE A 44 0.11 -1.36 -3.77
N ILE A 45 0.90 -0.86 -4.73
CA ILE A 45 2.18 -1.46 -5.11
C ILE A 45 3.30 -0.69 -4.40
N PRO A 46 4.02 -1.30 -3.43
CA PRO A 46 5.19 -0.68 -2.85
C PRO A 46 6.27 -0.50 -3.93
N ASN A 47 6.99 0.62 -3.86
CA ASN A 47 8.11 0.90 -4.75
C ASN A 47 9.33 0.08 -4.31
N VAL A 48 9.38 -1.19 -4.76
CA VAL A 48 10.45 -2.15 -4.42
C VAL A 48 11.63 -2.07 -5.38
N SER A 49 11.43 -1.50 -6.58
CA SER A 49 12.47 -1.18 -7.54
C SER A 49 12.08 0.04 -8.38
N SER A 50 13.05 0.66 -9.06
CA SER A 50 12.81 1.80 -9.97
C SER A 50 11.76 1.51 -11.06
N TYR A 51 11.41 0.24 -11.30
CA TYR A 51 10.47 -0.21 -12.32
C TYR A 51 9.12 -0.69 -11.78
N SER A 52 8.90 -0.66 -10.46
CA SER A 52 7.63 -1.11 -9.85
C SER A 52 6.41 -0.35 -10.39
N PHE A 53 6.58 0.93 -10.73
CA PHE A 53 5.50 1.74 -11.32
C PHE A 53 5.05 1.25 -12.70
N ALA A 54 5.93 0.56 -13.44
CA ALA A 54 5.67 0.04 -14.78
C ALA A 54 5.26 -1.43 -14.76
N PHE A 55 5.04 -2.03 -13.59
CA PHE A 55 4.77 -3.46 -13.44
C PHE A 55 5.91 -4.36 -13.98
N LEU A 56 7.14 -3.85 -14.00
CA LEU A 56 8.33 -4.53 -14.54
C LEU A 56 9.32 -4.97 -13.46
N SER A 57 8.84 -5.22 -12.23
CA SER A 57 9.69 -5.75 -11.15
C SER A 57 10.10 -7.20 -11.45
N SER A 58 11.33 -7.57 -11.09
CA SER A 58 11.81 -8.95 -11.17
C SER A 58 11.37 -9.77 -9.95
N GLY A 59 11.40 -11.10 -10.06
CA GLY A 59 11.16 -11.98 -8.92
C GLY A 59 12.15 -11.75 -7.76
N ASN A 60 13.39 -11.36 -8.09
CA ASN A 60 14.41 -11.04 -7.09
C ASN A 60 14.09 -9.74 -6.33
N ASP A 61 13.58 -8.71 -7.02
CA ASP A 61 13.15 -7.47 -6.37
C ASP A 61 12.03 -7.73 -5.35
N LYS A 62 11.06 -8.56 -5.73
CA LYS A 62 9.99 -9.02 -4.83
C LYS A 62 10.56 -9.76 -3.62
N ALA A 63 11.42 -10.75 -3.86
CA ALA A 63 12.01 -11.56 -2.80
C ALA A 63 12.81 -10.72 -1.79
N LEU A 64 13.62 -9.78 -2.29
CA LEU A 64 14.38 -8.85 -1.44
C LEU A 64 13.47 -7.95 -0.61
N ALA A 65 12.38 -7.44 -1.19
CA ALA A 65 11.40 -6.62 -0.46
C ALA A 65 10.70 -7.42 0.65
N VAL A 66 10.27 -8.65 0.37
CA VAL A 66 9.66 -9.53 1.38
C VAL A 66 10.64 -9.87 2.49
N ALA A 67 11.88 -10.25 2.13
CA ALA A 67 12.92 -10.55 3.11
C ALA A 67 13.23 -9.33 4.00
N PHE A 68 13.29 -8.13 3.42
CA PHE A 68 13.45 -6.88 4.17
C PHE A 68 12.31 -6.69 5.17
N MET A 69 11.04 -6.82 4.74
CA MET A 69 9.89 -6.63 5.62
C MET A 69 9.88 -7.65 6.77
N VAL A 70 10.11 -8.94 6.48
CA VAL A 70 10.18 -9.99 7.50
C VAL A 70 11.28 -9.70 8.51
N LYS A 71 12.48 -9.33 8.04
CA LYS A 71 13.61 -9.02 8.92
C LYS A 71 13.32 -7.80 9.79
N PHE A 72 12.70 -6.76 9.24
CA PHE A 72 12.27 -5.57 9.97
C PHE A 72 11.22 -5.89 11.04
N LEU A 73 10.20 -6.68 10.70
CA LEU A 73 9.13 -7.04 11.62
C LEU A 73 9.63 -7.90 12.78
N LEU A 74 10.58 -8.80 12.54
CA LEU A 74 11.13 -9.69 13.56
C LEU A 74 12.20 -9.04 14.44
N ASN A 75 13.06 -8.21 13.86
CA ASN A 75 14.28 -7.73 14.55
C ASN A 75 14.33 -6.21 14.71
N GLY A 76 13.28 -5.51 14.27
CA GLY A 76 13.22 -4.06 14.29
C GLY A 76 14.06 -3.39 13.21
N LYS A 77 14.03 -2.05 13.23
CA LYS A 77 14.67 -1.18 12.25
C LYS A 77 16.18 -1.42 12.11
N GLU A 78 16.90 -1.52 13.22
CA GLU A 78 18.37 -1.61 13.24
C GLU A 78 18.91 -2.86 12.52
N ALA A 79 18.09 -3.91 12.38
CA ALA A 79 18.46 -5.12 11.67
C ALA A 79 18.48 -4.98 10.14
N VAL A 80 17.83 -3.95 9.60
CA VAL A 80 17.68 -3.73 8.15
C VAL A 80 18.25 -2.39 7.68
N SER A 81 18.35 -1.39 8.55
CA SER A 81 18.92 -0.09 8.21
C SER A 81 19.38 0.67 9.45
N LYS A 82 20.60 1.20 9.40
CA LYS A 82 21.14 2.14 10.41
C LYS A 82 20.64 3.58 10.23
N VAL A 83 19.97 3.86 9.12
CA VAL A 83 19.46 5.20 8.76
C VAL A 83 17.94 5.16 8.59
N ASP A 84 17.29 6.31 8.78
CA ASP A 84 15.89 6.45 8.44
C ASP A 84 15.69 6.23 6.94
N TYR A 85 14.81 5.28 6.61
CA TYR A 85 14.47 5.02 5.22
C TYR A 85 13.72 6.23 4.66
N LYS A 86 14.30 6.88 3.65
CA LYS A 86 13.60 7.87 2.84
C LYS A 86 13.05 7.17 1.60
N ARG A 87 11.75 7.31 1.37
CA ARG A 87 11.08 6.82 0.16
C ARG A 87 11.88 7.29 -1.07
N ARG A 88 12.34 6.35 -1.89
CA ARG A 88 12.93 6.70 -3.19
C ARG A 88 11.84 7.37 -4.04
N GLU A 89 12.13 8.58 -4.50
CA GLU A 89 11.21 9.27 -5.38
C GLU A 89 11.09 8.48 -6.69
N PRO A 90 9.89 8.40 -7.28
CA PRO A 90 9.77 7.84 -8.62
C PRO A 90 10.66 8.63 -9.59
N LEU A 91 11.32 7.93 -10.52
CA LEU A 91 12.15 8.56 -11.57
C LEU A 91 11.36 9.55 -12.44
N ILE A 92 10.03 9.48 -12.40
CA ILE A 92 9.15 10.18 -13.32
C ILE A 92 8.08 10.94 -12.53
N TRP A 93 8.06 12.28 -12.63
CA TRP A 93 7.21 13.14 -11.78
C TRP A 93 5.70 12.88 -11.90
N TRP A 94 5.19 12.40 -13.05
CA TRP A 94 3.75 12.13 -13.21
C TRP A 94 3.26 10.93 -12.41
N SER A 95 4.17 10.14 -11.84
CA SER A 95 3.85 9.07 -10.90
C SER A 95 3.81 9.53 -9.44
N LYS A 96 4.06 10.82 -9.16
CA LYS A 96 3.80 11.39 -7.83
C LYS A 96 2.30 11.61 -7.67
N ASP A 97 1.65 10.67 -6.99
CA ASP A 97 0.26 10.83 -6.59
C ASP A 97 0.08 12.08 -5.71
N LYS A 98 -0.86 12.94 -6.11
CA LYS A 98 -1.23 14.12 -5.32
C LYS A 98 -1.79 13.67 -3.98
N LYS A 99 -1.19 14.15 -2.89
CA LYS A 99 -1.71 13.95 -1.53
C LYS A 99 -3.07 14.67 -1.39
N PRO A 100 -4.13 14.03 -0.88
CA PRO A 100 -5.38 14.71 -0.55
C PRO A 100 -5.14 15.80 0.49
N ALA A 101 -5.85 16.93 0.35
CA ALA A 101 -5.75 18.05 1.30
C ALA A 101 -6.38 17.71 2.66
N ASP A 102 -7.39 16.84 2.64
CA ASP A 102 -8.21 16.35 3.74
C ASP A 102 -7.79 14.94 4.19
N LEU A 103 -6.54 14.53 3.92
CA LEU A 103 -6.03 13.18 4.25
C LEU A 103 -6.33 12.79 5.70
N ASP A 104 -6.03 13.69 6.63
CA ASP A 104 -6.15 13.41 8.08
C ASP A 104 -7.62 13.28 8.52
N ALA A 105 -8.56 13.83 7.75
CA ALA A 105 -9.99 13.65 7.95
C ALA A 105 -10.52 12.37 7.27
N GLN A 106 -10.00 11.99 6.10
CA GLN A 106 -10.43 10.79 5.39
C GLN A 106 -10.03 9.50 6.10
N ILE A 107 -8.83 9.42 6.66
CA ILE A 107 -8.30 8.20 7.32
C ILE A 107 -9.26 7.66 8.41
N PRO A 108 -9.68 8.44 9.42
CA PRO A 108 -10.55 7.92 10.47
C PRO A 108 -11.91 7.47 9.94
N LEU A 109 -12.47 8.13 8.91
CA LEU A 109 -13.73 7.74 8.29
C LEU A 109 -13.62 6.37 7.60
N ILE A 110 -12.56 6.18 6.81
CA ILE A 110 -12.27 4.89 6.14
C ILE A 110 -12.12 3.78 7.18
N LEU A 111 -11.34 4.02 8.24
CA LEU A 111 -11.08 3.01 9.27
C LEU A 111 -12.35 2.66 10.05
N ALA A 112 -13.19 3.65 10.39
CA ALA A 112 -14.46 3.41 11.06
C ALA A 112 -15.40 2.53 10.22
N GLU A 113 -15.47 2.80 8.91
CA GLU A 113 -16.32 2.02 8.00
C GLU A 113 -15.78 0.61 7.79
N LEU A 114 -14.45 0.47 7.64
CA LEU A 114 -13.78 -0.82 7.55
C LEU A 114 -13.93 -1.65 8.85
N ASP A 115 -13.89 -1.01 10.01
CA ASP A 115 -14.14 -1.67 11.30
C ASP A 115 -15.61 -2.10 11.44
N ARG A 116 -16.54 -1.35 10.85
CA ARG A 116 -17.99 -1.63 10.88
C ARG A 116 -18.40 -2.76 9.94
N LEU A 117 -17.89 -2.77 8.72
CA LEU A 117 -18.29 -3.70 7.66
C LEU A 117 -17.34 -4.89 7.50
N GLY A 118 -16.11 -4.75 7.97
CA GLY A 118 -15.02 -5.62 7.55
C GLY A 118 -14.54 -5.30 6.13
N PRO A 119 -13.49 -5.97 5.66
CA PRO A 119 -13.10 -5.94 4.25
C PRO A 119 -14.28 -6.29 3.35
N PRO A 120 -14.57 -5.55 2.27
CA PRO A 120 -15.52 -6.01 1.27
C PRO A 120 -15.08 -7.36 0.72
N ASP A 121 -16.05 -8.27 0.60
CA ASP A 121 -15.88 -9.51 -0.16
C ASP A 121 -15.50 -9.13 -1.59
N GLU A 122 -14.29 -9.49 -2.01
CA GLU A 122 -13.88 -9.35 -3.40
C GLU A 122 -14.21 -10.66 -4.10
N ASP A 123 -15.09 -10.59 -5.11
CA ASP A 123 -15.07 -11.55 -6.21
C ASP A 123 -13.68 -11.45 -6.84
N LEU A 124 -12.79 -12.36 -6.45
CA LEU A 124 -11.50 -12.55 -7.09
C LEU A 124 -11.71 -13.24 -8.44
N SER A 125 -12.44 -12.63 -9.36
CA SER A 125 -12.41 -13.06 -10.76
C SER A 125 -11.04 -12.70 -11.32
N GLU A 126 -10.25 -13.75 -11.56
CA GLU A 126 -8.86 -13.80 -12.05
C GLU A 126 -8.58 -12.97 -13.33
#